data_AF-A0A804NTU7-F1
#
_entry.id   AF-A0A804NTU7-F1
#
_cell.length_a   1.000
_cell.length_b   1.000
_cell.length_c   1.000
_cell.angle_alpha   90.00
_cell.angle_beta   90.00
_cell.angle_gamma   90.00
#
_symmetry.space_group_name_H-M   'P 1'
#
loop_
_entity.id
_entity.type
_entity.pdbx_description
1 polymer ?
#
loop_
_entity_poly.entity_id
_entity_poly.type
_entity_poly.pdbx_seq_one_letter_code
_entity_poly.pdbx_strand_id
1 'polypeptide(L)'
;MEGEEMYKLRIRFPSGTVVAKEFGCKRRIASLFAFCRSALRGGGQHVEEKAIRIMRFAGPGYSWEAIQDKDDGATFEDLGLNFTTVSVVFDV
;
A
#
# COMPACT_ATOMS: atom_id res chain seq x y z
N MET A 1 9.78 9.17 -16.36
CA MET A 1 9.90 7.89 -15.63
C MET A 1 10.42 6.81 -16.60
N GLU A 2 11.36 7.18 -17.48
CA GLU A 2 11.86 6.27 -18.51
C GLU A 2 12.83 5.27 -17.87
N GLY A 3 12.58 3.97 -18.09
CA GLY A 3 13.45 2.87 -17.66
C GLY A 3 13.16 2.28 -16.28
N GLU A 4 12.22 2.84 -15.51
CA GLU A 4 11.76 2.20 -14.27
C GLU A 4 10.54 1.31 -14.57
N GLU A 5 10.60 0.03 -14.18
CA GLU A 5 9.46 -0.87 -14.31
C GLU A 5 8.32 -0.40 -13.41
N MET A 6 7.09 -0.42 -13.95
CA MET A 6 5.90 -0.04 -13.20
C MET A 6 5.25 -1.26 -12.57
N TYR A 7 5.19 -1.28 -11.25
CA TYR A 7 4.52 -2.31 -10.48
C TYR A 7 3.05 -1.96 -10.30
N LYS A 8 2.18 -2.91 -10.67
CA LYS A 8 0.72 -2.78 -10.59
C LYS A 8 0.21 -3.34 -9.27
N LEU A 9 -0.46 -2.52 -8.47
CA LEU A 9 -1.05 -2.93 -7.20
C LEU A 9 -2.57 -2.81 -7.25
N ARG A 10 -3.26 -3.74 -6.59
CA ARG A 10 -4.66 -3.58 -6.20
C ARG A 10 -4.72 -3.20 -4.72
N ILE A 11 -5.24 -2.02 -4.43
CA ILE A 11 -5.31 -1.47 -3.08
C ILE A 11 -6.77 -1.54 -2.63
N ARG A 12 -7.04 -2.38 -1.64
CA ARG A 12 -8.35 -2.47 -0.99
C ARG A 12 -8.39 -1.53 0.20
N PHE A 13 -9.37 -0.63 0.23
CA PHE A 13 -9.60 0.30 1.34
C PHE A 13 -10.64 -0.25 2.33
N PRO A 14 -10.70 0.29 3.56
CA PRO A 14 -11.68 -0.11 4.57
C PRO A 14 -13.14 0.05 4.16
N SER A 15 -13.43 0.96 3.21
CA SER A 15 -14.76 1.14 2.63
C SER A 15 -15.20 -0.03 1.75
N GLY A 16 -14.31 -0.98 1.46
CA GLY A 16 -14.52 -2.03 0.45
C GLY A 16 -14.10 -1.62 -0.97
N THR A 17 -13.81 -0.34 -1.20
CA THR A 17 -13.33 0.15 -2.50
C THR A 17 -11.99 -0.47 -2.84
N VAL A 18 -11.83 -0.90 -4.10
CA VAL A 18 -10.56 -1.40 -4.63
C VAL A 18 -10.08 -0.49 -5.74
N VAL A 19 -8.84 0.00 -5.62
CA VAL A 19 -8.21 0.87 -6.62
C VAL A 19 -7.01 0.15 -7.23
N ALA A 20 -6.94 0.12 -8.55
CA ALA A 20 -5.72 -0.27 -9.26
C ALA A 20 -4.80 0.95 -9.38
N LYS A 21 -3.55 0.81 -8.94
CA LYS A 21 -2.55 1.90 -9.01
C LYS A 21 -1.18 1.36 -9.37
N GLU A 22 -0.46 2.14 -10.15
CA GLU A 22 0.91 1.85 -10.56
C GLU A 22 1.90 2.69 -9.77
N PHE A 23 3.02 2.06 -9.41
CA PHE A 23 4.18 2.70 -8.78
C PHE A 23 5.44 2.20 -9.45
N GLY A 24 6.45 3.06 -9.58
CA GLY A 24 7.77 2.60 -10.02
C GLY A 24 8.35 1.60 -9.03
N CYS A 25 8.98 0.53 -9.52
CA CYS A 25 9.49 -0.56 -8.69
C CYS A 25 10.54 -0.11 -7.66
N LYS A 26 11.33 0.92 -7.99
CA LYS A 26 12.37 1.50 -7.12
C LYS A 26 11.85 2.62 -6.23
N ARG A 27 10.55 2.94 -6.31
CA ARG A 27 9.94 3.92 -5.41
C ARG A 27 9.87 3.35 -3.99
N ARG A 28 10.05 4.22 -3.00
CA ARG A 28 9.91 3.85 -1.59
C ARG A 28 8.47 3.55 -1.26
N ILE A 29 8.27 2.58 -0.37
CA ILE A 29 6.97 2.19 0.19
C ILE A 29 6.25 3.35 0.87
N ALA A 30 6.96 4.33 1.42
CA ALA A 30 6.39 5.59 1.90
C ALA A 30 5.45 6.26 0.86
N SER A 31 5.69 6.07 -0.44
CA SER A 31 4.82 6.57 -1.52
C SER A 31 3.45 5.89 -1.53
N LEU A 32 3.39 4.60 -1.19
CA LEU A 32 2.14 3.85 -1.02
C LEU A 32 1.36 4.39 0.18
N PHE A 33 2.02 4.57 1.33
CA PHE A 33 1.40 5.16 2.51
C PHE A 33 0.86 6.56 2.25
N ALA A 34 1.63 7.42 1.59
CA ALA A 34 1.20 8.76 1.20
C ALA A 34 -0.04 8.73 0.28
N PHE A 35 -0.04 7.84 -0.73
CA PHE A 35 -1.20 7.64 -1.61
C PHE A 35 -2.43 7.19 -0.83
N CYS A 36 -2.31 6.18 0.04
CA CYS A 36 -3.43 5.67 0.83
C CYS A 36 -3.99 6.73 1.79
N ARG A 37 -3.11 7.47 2.50
CA ARG A 37 -3.53 8.58 3.37
C ARG A 37 -4.27 9.67 2.59
N SER A 38 -3.78 10.02 1.39
CA SER A 38 -4.44 11.01 0.53
C SER A 38 -5.81 10.53 0.03
N ALA A 39 -5.90 9.29 -0.44
CA ALA A 39 -7.16 8.70 -0.91
C ALA A 39 -8.22 8.63 0.20
N LEU A 40 -7.80 8.31 1.42
CA LEU A 40 -8.68 8.25 2.58
C LEU A 40 -9.22 9.63 3.00
N ARG A 41 -8.37 10.67 2.97
CA ARG A 41 -8.80 12.06 3.23
C ARG A 41 -9.80 12.56 2.18
N GLY A 42 -9.56 12.25 0.90
CA GLY A 42 -10.46 12.64 -0.19
C GLY A 42 -11.85 12.02 -0.12
N GLY A 43 -12.00 10.87 0.57
CA GLY A 43 -13.28 10.18 0.75
C GLY A 43 -14.18 10.73 1.87
N GLY A 44 -13.83 11.87 2.48
CA GLY A 44 -14.59 12.45 3.59
C GLY A 44 -14.44 11.71 4.92
N GLN A 45 -13.60 10.66 4.97
CA GLN A 45 -13.21 10.07 6.23
C GLN A 45 -12.20 11.02 6.89
N HIS A 46 -12.53 11.53 8.08
CA HIS A 46 -11.59 12.22 8.98
C HIS A 46 -10.50 11.21 9.44
N VAL A 47 -9.64 10.81 8.52
CA VAL A 47 -8.53 9.86 8.76
C VAL A 47 -7.31 10.58 9.29
N GLU A 48 -7.33 11.91 9.40
CA GLU A 48 -6.17 12.65 9.91
C GLU A 48 -5.66 12.14 11.26
N GLU A 49 -6.53 11.52 12.06
CA GLU A 49 -6.17 10.98 13.38
C GLU A 49 -5.95 9.46 13.41
N LYS A 50 -6.42 8.69 12.41
CA LYS A 50 -6.31 7.23 12.45
C LYS A 50 -5.00 6.78 11.81
N ALA A 51 -4.14 6.18 12.61
CA ALA A 51 -3.00 5.44 12.08
C ALA A 51 -3.51 4.32 11.16
N ILE A 52 -2.80 4.10 10.06
CA ILE A 52 -3.12 3.07 9.08
C ILE A 52 -2.00 2.04 9.03
N ARG A 53 -2.38 0.77 8.85
CA ARG A 53 -1.49 -0.29 8.41
C ARG A 53 -1.85 -0.71 6.99
N ILE A 54 -0.84 -1.10 6.24
CA ILE A 54 -1.01 -1.68 4.91
C ILE A 54 -0.62 -3.14 5.02
N MET A 55 -1.59 -4.02 4.81
CA MET A 55 -1.41 -5.45 4.87
C MET A 55 -1.15 -5.99 3.46
N ARG A 56 -0.15 -6.82 3.29
CA ARG A 56 0.06 -7.60 2.06
C ARG A 56 -0.22 -9.07 2.30
N PHE A 57 -0.59 -9.76 1.25
CA PHE A 57 -0.74 -11.22 1.30
C PHE A 57 0.64 -11.88 1.33
N ALA A 58 0.90 -12.68 2.36
CA ALA A 58 2.15 -13.40 2.55
C ALA A 58 1.93 -14.89 2.35
N GLY A 59 2.08 -15.35 1.10
CA GLY A 59 2.30 -16.75 0.76
C GLY A 59 1.20 -17.76 1.15
N PRO A 60 1.53 -19.07 1.08
CA PRO A 60 0.59 -20.15 1.36
C PRO A 60 0.26 -20.20 2.85
N GLY A 61 -1.02 -19.96 3.18
CA GLY A 61 -1.51 -19.86 4.56
C GLY A 61 -2.61 -18.82 4.74
N TYR A 62 -2.91 -18.02 3.70
CA TYR A 62 -3.85 -16.89 3.78
C TYR A 62 -3.48 -15.86 4.84
N SER A 63 -2.20 -15.81 5.21
CA SER A 63 -1.66 -14.85 6.17
C SER A 63 -1.52 -13.48 5.55
N TRP A 64 -1.94 -12.48 6.30
CA TRP A 64 -1.72 -11.07 6.00
C TRP A 64 -0.60 -10.56 6.88
N GLU A 65 0.42 -9.97 6.25
CA GLU A 65 1.55 -9.34 6.93
C GLU A 65 1.45 -7.83 6.81
N ALA A 66 1.71 -7.11 7.90
CA ALA A 66 1.78 -5.67 7.87
C ALA A 66 3.09 -5.23 7.22
N ILE A 67 2.98 -4.48 6.11
CA ILE A 67 4.09 -3.70 5.57
C ILE A 67 4.45 -2.65 6.62
N GLN A 68 5.70 -2.68 7.08
CA GLN A 68 6.16 -1.71 8.06
C GLN A 68 6.58 -0.42 7.34
N ASP A 69 6.03 0.73 7.77
CA ASP A 69 6.47 2.05 7.28
C ASP A 69 7.95 2.32 7.66
N LYS A 70 8.41 1.65 8.74
CA LYS A 70 9.77 1.74 9.29
C LYS A 70 10.83 0.94 8.54
N ASP A 71 10.49 0.29 7.43
CA ASP A 71 11.51 -0.28 6.56
C ASP A 71 12.21 0.89 5.86
N ASP A 72 13.34 1.33 6.45
CA ASP A 72 14.18 2.53 6.24
C ASP A 72 14.61 2.86 4.78
N GLY A 73 13.70 2.76 3.82
CA GLY A 73 13.96 2.92 2.41
C GLY A 73 13.57 1.72 1.54
N ALA A 74 12.84 0.73 2.07
CA ALA A 74 12.36 -0.38 1.25
C ALA A 74 11.53 0.13 0.06
N THR A 75 11.74 -0.52 -1.07
CA THR A 75 11.08 -0.23 -2.34
C THR A 75 9.99 -1.24 -2.64
N PHE A 76 9.18 -0.98 -3.68
CA PHE A 76 8.20 -1.96 -4.15
C PHE A 76 8.86 -3.23 -4.68
N GLU A 77 10.07 -3.11 -5.25
CA GLU A 77 10.91 -4.23 -5.70
C GLU A 77 11.40 -5.06 -4.51
N ASP A 78 11.94 -4.43 -3.46
CA ASP A 78 12.43 -5.15 -2.26
C ASP A 78 11.32 -5.98 -1.60
N LEU A 79 10.08 -5.46 -1.61
CA LEU A 79 8.91 -6.14 -1.04
C LEU A 79 8.16 -7.02 -2.04
N GLY A 80 8.60 -7.10 -3.29
CA GLY A 80 7.99 -7.92 -4.34
C GLY A 80 6.52 -7.58 -4.61
N LEU A 81 6.14 -6.30 -4.60
CA LEU A 81 4.74 -5.87 -4.66
C LEU A 81 4.15 -5.81 -6.08
N ASN A 82 4.79 -6.43 -7.08
CA ASN A 82 4.22 -6.44 -8.43
C ASN A 82 3.01 -7.39 -8.52
N PHE A 83 1.93 -6.93 -9.15
CA PHE A 83 0.66 -7.65 -9.31
C PHE A 83 0.03 -8.16 -8.00
N THR A 84 0.38 -7.56 -6.86
CA THR A 84 -0.15 -7.95 -5.56
C THR A 84 -1.43 -7.21 -5.19
N THR A 85 -2.16 -7.76 -4.22
CA THR A 85 -3.25 -7.05 -3.55
C THR A 85 -2.79 -6.68 -2.14
N VAL A 86 -2.90 -5.39 -1.81
CA VAL A 86 -2.69 -4.88 -0.45
C VAL A 86 -4.02 -4.40 0.12
N SER A 87 -4.19 -4.52 1.43
CA SER A 87 -5.37 -4.07 2.16
C SER A 87 -4.97 -2.99 3.16
N VAL A 88 -5.60 -1.83 3.08
CA VAL A 88 -5.43 -0.76 4.08
C VAL A 88 -6.40 -1.03 5.23
N VAL A 89 -5.88 -0.99 6.45
CA VAL A 89 -6.67 -1.15 7.68
C VAL A 89 -6.35 0.00 8.64
N PHE A 90 -7.32 0.38 9.46
CA PHE A 90 -7.07 1.34 10.54
C PHE A 90 -6.47 0.61 11.74
N ASP A 91 -5.54 1.26 12.42
CA ASP A 91 -5.19 0.88 13.79
C ASP A 91 -6.39 1.21 14.69
N VAL A 92 -6.82 0.20 15.44
CA VAL A 92 -7.93 0.27 16.40
C VAL A 92 -7.34 0.26 17.79
#